data_AF-A0A8C2RFU2-F1
#
_entry.id   AF-A0A8C2RFU2-F1
#
_cell.length_a   1.000
_cell.length_b   1.000
_cell.length_c   1.000
_cell.angle_alpha   90.00
_cell.angle_beta   90.00
_cell.angle_gamma   90.00
#
_symmetry.space_group_name_H-M   'P 1'
#
loop_
_entity.id
_entity.type
_entity.pdbx_description
1 polymer ?
#
loop_
_entity_poly.entity_id
_entity_poly.type
_entity_poly.pdbx_seq_one_letter_code
_entity_poly.pdbx_strand_id
1 'polypeptide(L)' 'MKELKILYMSNNLVKDWAEFVKLAELPCLEDLVFVGNLLESKHSAEGNWIEEATKRMPKLKKLHGTPVVKEDEEEGN' A
#
# COMPACT_ATOMS: atom_id res chain seq x y z
N MET A 1 -12.40 9.36 7.35
CA MET A 1 -12.85 8.78 6.07
C MET A 1 -12.95 7.28 6.26
N LYS A 2 -14.16 6.73 6.43
CA LYS A 2 -14.34 5.33 6.88
C LYS A 2 -14.57 4.34 5.74
N GLU A 3 -14.84 4.80 4.53
CA GLU A 3 -15.21 3.96 3.39
C GLU A 3 -14.26 4.15 2.18
N LEU A 4 -13.09 4.76 2.39
CA LEU A 4 -12.13 4.97 1.30
C LEU A 4 -11.50 3.64 0.90
N LYS A 5 -11.83 3.16 -0.30
CA LYS A 5 -11.35 1.87 -0.83
C LYS A 5 -10.17 1.97 -1.79
N ILE A 6 -10.07 3.08 -2.50
CA ILE A 6 -9.09 3.27 -3.56
C ILE A 6 -8.39 4.61 -3.32
N LEU A 7 -7.07 4.59 -3.25
CA LEU A 7 -6.24 5.79 -3.07
C LEU A 7 -5.15 5.86 -4.14
N TYR A 8 -5.18 6.93 -4.92
CA TYR A 8 -4.11 7.28 -5.84
C TYR A 8 -3.27 8.40 -5.21
N MET A 9 -2.05 8.08 -4.80
CA MET A 9 -1.12 8.99 -4.13
C MET A 9 0.25 9.01 -4.85
N SER A 10 0.23 9.05 -6.18
CA SER A 10 1.44 9.08 -7.00
C SER A 10 2.13 10.43 -7.00
N ASN A 11 3.44 10.46 -7.28
CA ASN A 11 4.26 11.66 -7.46
C ASN A 11 4.23 12.63 -6.27
N ASN A 12 4.19 12.08 -5.05
CA ASN A 12 4.32 12.85 -3.81
C ASN A 12 5.74 12.74 -3.25
N LEU A 13 6.03 13.48 -2.17
CA LEU A 13 7.36 13.52 -1.55
C LEU A 13 7.49 12.61 -0.32
N VAL A 14 6.68 11.55 -0.24
CA VAL A 14 6.77 10.63 0.90
C VAL A 14 8.08 9.85 0.82
N LYS A 15 8.89 9.98 1.89
CA LYS A 15 10.24 9.40 1.98
C LYS A 15 10.42 8.42 3.13
N ASP A 16 9.43 8.31 4.01
CA ASP A 16 9.52 7.55 5.25
C ASP A 16 8.35 6.56 5.38
N TRP A 17 8.65 5.37 5.89
CA TRP A 17 7.65 4.37 6.21
C TRP A 17 6.67 4.84 7.29
N ALA A 18 7.07 5.75 8.18
CA ALA A 18 6.19 6.32 9.19
C ALA A 18 4.96 7.01 8.57
N GLU A 19 5.12 7.65 7.41
CA GLU A 19 3.99 8.25 6.67
C GLU A 19 3.17 7.20 5.92
N PHE A 20 3.83 6.18 5.35
CA PHE A 20 3.16 5.09 4.66
C PHE A 20 2.27 4.25 5.59
N VAL A 21 2.74 3.96 6.81
CA VAL A 21 1.99 3.17 7.80
C VAL A 21 0.71 3.89 8.25
N LYS A 22 0.64 5.22 8.19
CA LYS A 22 -0.62 5.96 8.46
C LYS A 22 -1.74 5.56 7.48
N LEU A 23 -1.40 5.11 6.27
CA LEU A 23 -2.39 4.60 5.31
C LEU A 23 -3.02 3.28 5.79
N ALA A 24 -2.33 2.52 6.65
CA ALA A 24 -2.89 1.31 7.26
C ALA A 24 -4.01 1.60 8.29
N GLU A 25 -4.12 2.85 8.76
CA GLU A 25 -5.24 3.29 9.61
C GLU A 25 -6.56 3.42 8.82
N LEU A 26 -6.52 3.30 7.49
CA LEU A 26 -7.71 3.32 6.63
C LEU A 26 -8.28 1.89 6.52
N PRO A 27 -9.36 1.56 7.26
CA PRO A 27 -9.79 0.17 7.45
C PRO A 27 -10.34 -0.48 6.18
N CYS A 28 -10.79 0.32 5.21
CA CYS A 28 -11.40 -0.15 3.97
C CYS A 28 -10.48 0.02 2.75
N LEU A 29 -9.23 0.45 2.92
CA LEU A 29 -8.33 0.71 1.80
C LEU A 29 -7.84 -0.61 1.19
N GLU A 30 -8.28 -0.88 -0.04
CA GLU A 30 -8.03 -2.14 -0.75
C GLU A 30 -7.09 -1.94 -1.95
N ASP A 31 -7.10 -0.75 -2.58
CA ASP A 31 -6.32 -0.43 -3.78
C ASP A 31 -5.49 0.85 -3.57
N LEU A 32 -4.17 0.74 -3.74
CA LEU A 32 -3.22 1.82 -3.54
C LEU A 32 -2.30 1.95 -4.75
N VAL A 33 -2.18 3.18 -5.26
CA VAL A 33 -1.12 3.55 -6.19
C VAL A 33 -0.22 4.57 -5.51
N PHE A 34 1.06 4.23 -5.38
CA PHE A 34 2.04 5.03 -4.63
C PHE A 34 3.29 5.37 -5.46
N VAL A 35 3.24 5.14 -6.78
CA VAL A 35 4.37 5.30 -7.71
C VAL A 35 4.90 6.74 -7.72
N GLY A 36 6.22 6.90 -7.77
CA GLY A 36 6.84 8.23 -7.88
C GLY A 36 6.97 8.96 -6.54
N ASN A 37 6.78 8.27 -5.42
CA ASN A 37 7.21 8.73 -4.12
C ASN A 37 8.68 8.36 -3.88
N LEU A 38 9.43 9.19 -3.14
CA LEU A 38 10.84 8.92 -2.82
C LEU A 38 11.04 7.55 -2.15
N LEU A 39 10.12 7.18 -1.26
CA LEU A 39 10.11 5.89 -0.57
C LEU A 39 9.93 4.74 -1.57
N GLU A 40 8.93 4.84 -2.45
CA GLU A 40 8.62 3.83 -3.45
C GLU A 40 9.78 3.68 -4.43
N SER A 41 10.28 4.78 -4.99
CA SER A 41 11.37 4.74 -5.96
C SER A 41 12.65 4.13 -5.39
N LYS A 42 12.97 4.41 -4.12
CA LYS A 42 14.11 3.79 -3.42
C LYS A 42 13.95 2.27 -3.30
N HIS A 43 12.82 1.83 -2.75
CA HIS A 43 12.58 0.41 -2.50
C HIS A 43 12.28 -0.39 -3.78
N SER A 44 11.75 0.25 -4.81
CA SER A 44 11.58 -0.33 -6.13
C SER A 44 12.93 -0.55 -6.81
N ALA A 45 13.90 0.36 -6.65
CA ALA A 45 15.27 0.17 -7.12
C ALA A 45 16.01 -0.94 -6.37
N GLU A 46 15.72 -1.12 -5.08
CA GLU A 46 16.23 -2.23 -4.25
C GLU A 46 15.51 -3.56 -4.51
N GLY A 47 14.38 -3.55 -5.23
CA GLY A 47 13.58 -4.74 -5.54
C GLY A 47 12.73 -5.28 -4.38
N ASN A 48 12.68 -4.57 -3.25
CA ASN A 48 11.97 -5.00 -2.02
C ASN A 48 10.66 -4.23 -1.77
N TRP A 49 10.25 -3.33 -2.68
CA TRP A 49 9.07 -2.49 -2.49
C TRP A 49 7.78 -3.27 -2.21
N ILE A 50 7.43 -4.24 -3.05
CA ILE A 50 6.16 -4.97 -2.93
C ILE A 50 6.12 -5.76 -1.61
N GLU A 51 7.23 -6.39 -1.24
CA GLU A 51 7.35 -7.14 0.02
C GLU A 51 7.17 -6.21 1.23
N GLU A 52 7.92 -5.11 1.30
CA GLU A 52 7.90 -4.18 2.42
C GLU A 52 6.58 -3.41 2.54
N ALA A 53 5.97 -3.04 1.41
CA ALA A 53 4.68 -2.36 1.36
C ALA A 53 3.55 -3.29 1.81
N THR A 54 3.48 -4.50 1.26
CA THR A 54 2.42 -5.45 1.62
C THR A 54 2.59 -5.96 3.06
N LYS A 55 3.81 -6.09 3.57
CA LYS A 55 4.07 -6.43 4.99
C LYS A 55 3.51 -5.40 5.96
N ARG A 56 3.57 -4.11 5.61
CA ARG A 56 3.04 -2.99 6.43
C ARG A 56 1.55 -2.73 6.21
N MET A 57 1.04 -3.04 5.02
CA MET A 57 -0.36 -2.93 4.67
C MET A 57 -0.93 -4.31 4.29
N PRO A 58 -1.17 -5.19 5.28
CA PRO A 58 -1.62 -6.56 5.00
C PRO A 58 -3.02 -6.62 4.38
N LYS A 59 -3.87 -5.62 4.60
CA LYS A 59 -5.25 -5.55 4.09
C LYS A 59 -5.36 -5.09 2.64
N LEU A 60 -4.24 -4.71 2.03
CA LEU A 60 -4.22 -4.20 0.66
C LEU A 60 -4.38 -5.37 -0.32
N LYS A 61 -5.35 -5.29 -1.23
CA LYS A 61 -5.62 -6.30 -2.26
C LYS A 61 -4.93 -5.98 -3.58
N LYS A 62 -4.66 -4.70 -3.84
CA LYS A 62 -4.01 -4.24 -5.07
C LYS A 62 -3.01 -3.14 -4.80
N LEU A 63 -1.82 -3.30 -5.38
CA LEU A 63 -0.75 -2.31 -5.32
C LEU A 63 -0.29 -1.99 -6.74
N HIS A 64 -0.30 -0.72 -7.12
CA HIS A 64 0.10 -0.23 -8.45
C HIS A 64 -0.65 -0.89 -9.62
N GLY A 65 -1.89 -1.31 -9.40
CA GLY A 65 -2.67 -2.03 -10.41
C GLY A 65 -2.40 -3.55 -10.47
N THR A 66 -1.42 -4.06 -9.73
CA THR A 66 -1.14 -5.49 -9.61
C THR A 66 -1.87 -6.06 -8.39
N PRO A 67 -2.68 -7.13 -8.55
CA PRO A 67 -3.24 -7.86 -7.42
C PRO A 67 -2.12 -8.38 -6.53
N VAL A 68 -2.12 -8.00 -5.26
CA VAL A 68 -1.21 -8.56 -4.25
C VAL A 68 -1.98 -9.68 -3.58
N VAL A 69 -1.80 -10.90 -4.10
CA VAL A 69 -2.45 -12.08 -3.53
C VAL A 69 -1.78 -12.37 -2.19
N LYS A 70 -2.54 -12.16 -1.12
CA LYS A 70 -2.27 -12.78 0.17
C LYS A 70 -3.40 -13.77 0.42
N GLU A 71 -3.05 -14.89 1.02
CA GLU A 71 -4.02 -15.83 1.58
C GLU A 71 -4.77 -15.08 2.68
N ASP A 72 -5.83 -14.38 2.30
CA ASP A 72 -6.77 -13.81 3.25
C ASP A 72 -7.44 -15.00 3.95
N GLU A 73 -7.09 -15.21 5.22
CA GLU A 73 -8.01 -15.86 6.15
C GLU A 73 -9.34 -15.12 6.08
N GLU A 74 -10.36 -15.88 5.72
CA GLU A 74 -11.75 -15.48 5.56
C GLU A 74 -12.20 -14.46 6.63
N GLU A 75 -12.45 -13.21 6.24
CA GLU A 75 -13.37 -12.36 6.99
C GLU A 75 -14.80 -12.82 6.66
N GLY A 76 -15.21 -13.89 7.35
CA GLY A 76 -16.60 -14.28 7.48
C GLY A 76 -17.38 -13.18 8.20
N ASN A 77 -18.43 -12.69 7.55
CA ASN A 77 -19.60 -12.10 8.21
C ASN A 77 -20.85 -12.31 7.36
#